data_AF-A0A183JAL4-F1
#
_entry.id   AF-A0A183JAL4-F1
#
_cell.length_a   1.000
_cell.length_b   1.000
_cell.length_c   1.000
_cell.angle_alpha   90.00
_cell.angle_beta   90.00
_cell.angle_gamma   90.00
#
_symmetry.space_group_name_H-M   'P 1'
#
loop_
_entity.id
_entity.type
_entity.pdbx_description
1 polymer ?
#
loop_
_entity_poly.entity_id
_entity_poly.type
_entity_poly.pdbx_seq_one_letter_code
_entity_poly.pdbx_strand_id
1 'polypeptide(L)'
;MIIDVPYANPPRCLKYFSLIGPNIDCMEEKYMTAMVGQDEKTTCCFCCRRGPIALRLTLERSAYVCGENIRVVVEVENHIDQDACVKLKLEQVK
;
A
#
# COMPACT_ATOMS: atom_id res chain seq x y z
N MET A 1 -4.44 38.50 18.52
CA MET A 1 -5.35 38.28 19.66
C MET A 1 -4.56 38.64 20.89
N ILE A 2 -4.93 39.74 21.55
CA ILE A 2 -4.30 40.18 22.78
C ILE A 2 -5.14 39.58 23.91
N ILE A 3 -4.52 38.84 24.81
CA ILE A 3 -5.19 38.22 25.96
C ILE A 3 -4.75 38.99 27.20
N ASP A 4 -5.68 39.70 27.84
CA ASP A 4 -5.43 40.29 29.15
C ASP A 4 -5.39 39.19 30.21
N VAL A 5 -4.30 39.18 30.98
CA VAL A 5 -3.97 38.12 31.94
C VAL A 5 -4.13 38.67 33.35
N PRO A 6 -5.09 38.21 34.17
CA PRO A 6 -5.01 38.47 35.60
C PRO A 6 -3.80 37.73 36.17
N TYR A 7 -3.06 38.39 37.05
CA TYR A 7 -1.74 38.05 37.64
C TYR A 7 -1.50 36.57 38.06
N ALA A 8 -2.53 35.73 38.13
CA ALA A 8 -2.46 34.37 38.65
C ALA A 8 -2.89 33.24 37.69
N ASN A 9 -3.19 33.49 36.41
CA ASN A 9 -3.55 32.41 35.48
C ASN A 9 -2.84 32.52 34.13
N PRO A 10 -1.97 31.56 33.74
CA PRO A 10 -1.28 31.65 32.45
C PRO A 10 -2.29 31.60 31.29
N PRO A 11 -2.22 32.55 30.34
CA PRO A 11 -3.17 32.62 29.24
C PRO A 11 -3.00 31.40 28.34
N ARG A 12 -4.06 30.60 28.19
CA ARG A 12 -4.09 29.48 27.24
C ARG A 12 -4.79 29.95 25.97
N CYS A 13 -4.05 30.05 24.87
CA CYS A 13 -4.58 30.35 23.55
C CYS A 13 -4.53 29.09 22.69
N LEU A 14 -5.70 28.61 22.24
CA LEU A 14 -5.81 27.52 21.28
C LEU A 14 -6.31 28.10 19.96
N LYS A 15 -5.50 28.01 18.91
CA LYS A 15 -5.87 28.46 17.56
C LYS A 15 -5.97 27.25 16.64
N TYR A 16 -7.19 26.92 16.23
CA TYR A 16 -7.42 25.92 15.21
C TYR A 16 -6.94 26.46 13.87
N PHE A 17 -6.19 25.63 13.15
CA PHE A 17 -5.85 25.86 11.75
C PHE A 17 -6.21 24.60 10.97
N SER A 18 -6.71 24.78 9.76
CA SER A 18 -6.97 23.68 8.85
C SER A 18 -5.70 23.42 8.06
N LEU A 19 -5.10 22.24 8.25
CA LEU A 19 -4.13 21.72 7.30
C LEU A 19 -4.92 21.10 6.15
N ILE A 20 -4.98 21.80 5.03
CA ILE A 20 -5.38 21.16 3.78
C ILE A 20 -4.15 20.36 3.36
N GLY A 21 -4.18 19.04 3.62
CA GLY A 21 -3.20 18.12 3.05
C GLY A 21 -3.20 18.26 1.52
N PRO A 22 -2.12 17.86 0.84
CA PRO A 22 -2.11 17.89 -0.62
C PRO A 22 -3.37 17.17 -1.14
N ASN A 23 -4.07 17.80 -2.08
CA ASN A 23 -5.22 17.16 -2.70
C ASN A 23 -4.71 15.93 -3.47
N ILE A 24 -5.01 14.74 -2.97
CA ILE A 24 -4.70 13.49 -3.64
C ILE A 24 -5.91 13.14 -4.49
N ASP A 25 -5.80 13.41 -5.80
CA ASP A 25 -6.76 12.95 -6.78
C ASP A 25 -6.31 11.58 -7.29
N CYS A 26 -7.10 10.53 -7.00
CA CYS A 26 -6.80 9.17 -7.46
C CYS A 26 -6.91 9.03 -8.99
N MET A 27 -7.56 9.98 -9.68
CA MET A 27 -7.71 10.00 -11.13
C MET A 27 -6.59 10.75 -11.85
N GLU A 28 -5.61 11.28 -11.13
CA GLU A 28 -4.44 11.92 -11.75
C GLU A 28 -3.66 10.90 -12.60
N GLU A 29 -3.17 11.32 -13.77
CA GLU A 29 -2.55 10.42 -14.77
C GLU A 29 -1.44 9.54 -14.19
N LYS A 30 -0.65 10.09 -13.25
CA LYS A 30 0.42 9.36 -12.56
C LYS A 30 -0.09 8.12 -11.80
N TYR A 31 -1.34 8.13 -11.35
CA TYR A 31 -1.94 7.01 -10.65
C TYR A 31 -2.65 6.02 -11.56
N MET A 32 -3.03 6.44 -12.76
CA MET A 32 -3.75 5.64 -13.77
C MET A 32 -2.85 4.64 -14.52
N THR A 33 -1.57 4.55 -14.17
CA THR A 33 -0.63 3.63 -14.79
C THR A 33 -0.65 2.27 -14.09
N ALA A 34 -0.61 1.20 -14.88
CA ALA A 34 -0.57 -0.16 -14.37
C ALA A 34 0.67 -0.39 -13.48
N MET A 35 0.46 -1.04 -12.34
CA MET A 35 1.52 -1.41 -11.42
C MET A 35 1.80 -2.92 -11.53
N VAL A 36 3.07 -3.29 -11.67
CA VAL A 36 3.49 -4.69 -11.74
C VAL A 36 4.42 -4.98 -10.56
N GLY A 37 4.13 -6.06 -9.84
CA GLY A 37 4.98 -6.64 -8.82
C GLY A 37 5.40 -8.06 -9.21
N GLN A 38 6.66 -8.41 -9.00
CA GLN A 38 7.16 -9.76 -9.24
C GLN A 38 7.88 -10.25 -8.00
N ASP A 39 7.62 -11.50 -7.60
CA ASP A 39 8.32 -12.19 -6.52
C ASP A 39 8.68 -13.60 -6.97
N GLU A 40 9.90 -14.03 -6.68
CA GLU A 40 10.37 -15.38 -6.98
C GLU A 40 10.93 -15.99 -5.70
N LYS A 41 10.42 -17.17 -5.33
CA LYS A 41 10.89 -17.91 -4.17
C LYS A 41 11.48 -19.24 -4.58
N THR A 42 12.74 -19.44 -4.22
CA THR A 42 13.45 -20.70 -4.43
C THR A 42 13.48 -21.50 -3.13
N THR A 43 12.62 -22.51 -3.00
CA THR A 43 12.65 -23.44 -1.87
C THR A 43 13.60 -24.59 -2.18
N CYS A 44 14.90 -24.40 -1.91
CA CYS A 44 15.93 -25.41 -2.15
C CYS A 44 16.96 -25.45 -1.00
N CYS A 45 17.28 -26.66 -0.56
CA CYS A 45 18.49 -26.98 0.22
C CYS A 45 19.59 -27.46 -0.73
N PHE A 46 20.86 -27.29 -0.34
CA PHE A 46 22.14 -27.33 -1.11
C PHE A 46 22.32 -28.40 -2.23
N CYS A 47 21.44 -29.40 -2.37
CA CYS A 47 21.52 -30.48 -3.35
C CYS A 47 20.22 -30.72 -4.17
N CYS A 48 19.20 -29.86 -4.12
CA CYS A 48 17.92 -30.11 -4.81
C CYS A 48 17.78 -29.34 -6.13
N ARG A 49 17.46 -30.03 -7.24
CA ARG A 49 17.05 -29.42 -8.53
C ARG A 49 15.57 -28.98 -8.54
N ARG A 50 15.05 -28.47 -7.42
CA ARG A 50 13.64 -28.02 -7.37
C ARG A 50 13.54 -26.66 -8.04
N GLY A 51 12.57 -26.50 -8.94
CA GLY A 51 12.33 -25.25 -9.62
C GLY A 51 11.80 -24.18 -8.67
N PRO A 52 11.95 -22.88 -8.99
CA PRO A 52 11.40 -21.79 -8.20
C PRO A 52 9.86 -21.72 -8.36
N ILE A 53 9.21 -21.04 -7.41
CA ILE A 53 7.85 -20.53 -7.61
C ILE A 53 7.94 -19.03 -7.92
N ALA A 54 7.46 -18.64 -9.10
CA ALA A 54 7.42 -17.25 -9.53
C ALA A 54 5.97 -16.73 -9.52
N LEU A 55 5.81 -15.51 -9.03
CA LEU A 55 4.55 -14.80 -8.93
C LEU A 55 4.69 -13.46 -9.66
N ARG A 56 3.79 -13.19 -10.60
CA ARG A 56 3.66 -11.88 -11.24
C ARG A 56 2.27 -11.32 -10.98
N LEU A 57 2.22 -10.15 -10.35
CA LEU A 57 1.00 -9.46 -9.98
C LEU A 57 0.89 -8.17 -10.77
N THR A 58 -0.27 -7.93 -11.38
CA THR A 58 -0.55 -6.73 -12.16
C THR A 58 -1.82 -6.06 -11.64
N LEU A 59 -1.73 -4.78 -11.35
CA LEU A 59 -2.83 -3.88 -11.02
C LEU A 59 -3.03 -2.90 -12.16
N GLU A 60 -4.28 -2.52 -12.43
CA GLU A 60 -4.61 -1.58 -13.52
C GLU A 60 -4.15 -0.15 -13.22
N ARG A 61 -4.12 0.22 -11.94
CA ARG A 61 -3.74 1.55 -11.43
C ARG A 61 -3.17 1.44 -10.01
N SER A 62 -2.56 2.53 -9.55
CA SER A 62 -1.86 2.61 -8.27
C SER A 62 -2.64 3.32 -7.15
N ALA A 63 -3.73 4.03 -7.47
CA ALA A 63 -4.62 4.65 -6.50
C ALA A 63 -6.07 4.21 -6.72
N TYR A 64 -6.81 4.05 -5.62
CA TYR A 64 -8.20 3.62 -5.61
C TYR A 64 -8.98 4.40 -4.54
N VAL A 65 -10.27 4.62 -4.78
CA VAL A 65 -11.14 5.28 -3.80
C VAL A 65 -11.76 4.25 -2.86
N CYS A 66 -12.04 4.65 -1.61
CA CYS A 66 -12.76 3.82 -0.66
C CYS A 66 -14.09 3.33 -1.26
N GLY A 67 -14.33 2.02 -1.21
CA GLY A 67 -15.54 1.38 -1.74
C GLY A 67 -15.44 0.92 -3.19
N GLU A 68 -14.33 1.19 -3.87
CA GLU A 68 -14.06 0.70 -5.21
C GLU A 68 -13.50 -0.74 -5.18
N ASN A 69 -13.81 -1.53 -6.22
CA ASN A 69 -13.25 -2.86 -6.39
C ASN A 69 -11.85 -2.77 -7.01
N ILE A 70 -10.86 -3.35 -6.33
CA ILE A 70 -9.49 -3.43 -6.82
C ILE A 70 -9.37 -4.69 -7.68
N ARG A 71 -9.14 -4.50 -8.99
CA ARG A 71 -8.90 -5.61 -9.91
C ARG A 71 -7.42 -5.99 -9.87
N VAL A 72 -7.16 -7.23 -9.44
CA VAL A 72 -5.82 -7.80 -9.33
C VAL A 72 -5.72 -8.98 -10.28
N VAL A 73 -4.71 -8.98 -11.14
CA VAL A 73 -4.35 -10.13 -11.98
C VAL A 73 -3.09 -10.75 -11.41
N VAL A 74 -3.13 -12.06 -11.15
CA VAL A 74 -1.98 -12.81 -10.63
C VAL A 74 -1.68 -13.96 -11.57
N GLU A 75 -0.44 -14.01 -12.05
CA GLU A 75 0.11 -15.12 -12.79
C GLU A 75 1.07 -15.89 -11.88
N VAL A 76 0.91 -17.22 -11.86
CA VAL A 76 1.65 -18.12 -10.98
C VAL A 76 2.35 -19.16 -11.83
N GLU A 77 3.67 -19.20 -11.73
CA GLU A 77 4.50 -20.22 -12.34
C GLU A 77 5.04 -21.12 -11.23
N ASN A 78 4.41 -22.29 -11.07
CA ASN A 78 4.82 -23.28 -10.08
C ASN A 78 5.69 -24.36 -10.74
N HIS A 79 7.00 -24.30 -10.51
CA HIS A 79 7.94 -25.34 -10.93
C HIS A 79 8.32 -26.30 -9.79
N ILE A 80 7.50 -26.34 -8.74
CA ILE A 80 7.66 -27.21 -7.57
C ILE A 80 6.60 -28.31 -7.62
N ASP A 81 6.98 -29.51 -7.17
CA ASP A 81 6.10 -30.68 -7.05
C ASP A 81 5.19 -30.63 -5.80
N GLN A 82 4.79 -29.43 -5.37
CA GLN A 82 3.98 -29.20 -4.16
C GLN A 82 2.86 -28.21 -4.45
N ASP A 83 1.76 -28.35 -3.71
CA ASP A 83 0.62 -27.44 -3.78
C ASP A 83 0.99 -26.07 -3.22
N ALA A 84 0.73 -25.03 -4.00
CA ALA A 84 0.93 -23.63 -3.60
C ALA A 84 -0.43 -22.94 -3.39
N CYS A 85 -0.55 -22.17 -2.31
CA CYS A 85 -1.73 -21.36 -2.02
C CYS A 85 -1.41 -19.87 -2.14
N VAL A 86 -2.08 -19.18 -3.06
CA VAL A 86 -1.95 -17.73 -3.21
C VAL A 86 -2.93 -17.03 -2.26
N LYS A 87 -2.43 -16.07 -1.48
CA LYS A 87 -3.23 -15.23 -0.60
C LYS A 87 -3.01 -13.76 -0.95
N LEU A 88 -4.10 -13.02 -1.12
CA LEU A 88 -4.07 -11.58 -1.34
C LEU A 88 -4.60 -10.89 -0.08
N LYS A 89 -3.88 -9.86 0.38
CA LYS A 89 -4.24 -9.08 1.56
C LYS A 89 -3.90 -7.61 1.33
N LEU A 90 -4.83 -6.73 1.67
CA LEU A 90 -4.59 -5.29 1.73
C LEU A 90 -4.03 -4.94 3.12
N GLU A 91 -2.84 -4.36 3.17
CA GLU A 91 -2.18 -3.96 4.41
C GLU A 91 -1.98 -2.45 4.46
N GLN A 92 -2.30 -1.84 5.61
CA GLN A 92 -2.06 -0.42 5.86
C GLN A 92 -0.72 -0.27 6.55
N VAL A 93 0.25 0.35 5.87
CA VAL A 93 1.55 0.70 6.46
C VAL A 93 1.34 1.91 7.38
N LYS A 94 1.81 1.81 8.63
CA LYS A 94 1.72 2.85 9.66
C LYS A 94 2.82 3.90 9.53
#